data_AF-A0A5F7ZWW8-F1
#
_entry.id   AF-A0A5F7ZWW8-F1
#
_cell.length_a   1.000
_cell.length_b   1.000
_cell.length_c   1.000
_cell.angle_alpha   90.00
_cell.angle_beta   90.00
_cell.angle_gamma   90.00
#
_symmetry.space_group_name_H-M   'P 1'
#
loop_
_entity.id
_entity.type
_entity.pdbx_description
1 polymer ?
#
loop_
_entity_poly.entity_id
_entity_poly.type
_entity_poly.pdbx_seq_one_letter_code
_entity_poly.pdbx_strand_id
1 'polypeptide(L)'
;MPTTIEREFEELDTQRRWQSLYLEIRNESHDYPHRVAKFPENRNRNRYRDVSPYDHSRVKLQNAENDYINASLVDIEEAQRSYILTQGPLPNTCCHFWLMVWQQKTKAVVMLNRIVEKESVLFVLPKIRLSDWPFLVSFYRLNVHSTGQQMTKRCCLKKQDSV
;
A
#
# COMPACT_ATOMS: atom_id res chain seq x y z
N MET A 1 32.64 10.87 -11.52
CA MET A 1 31.95 10.44 -12.75
C MET A 1 30.50 10.18 -12.37
N PRO A 2 29.51 10.77 -13.06
CA PRO A 2 28.11 10.46 -12.82
C PRO A 2 27.87 8.96 -13.00
N THR A 3 27.01 8.38 -12.17
CA THR A 3 26.56 6.99 -12.35
C THR A 3 25.77 6.86 -13.65
N THR A 4 25.64 5.64 -14.17
CA THR A 4 24.86 5.39 -15.40
C THR A 4 23.44 5.96 -15.32
N ILE A 5 22.81 5.89 -14.15
CA ILE A 5 21.44 6.39 -13.90
C ILE A 5 21.38 7.92 -13.88
N GLU A 6 22.36 8.60 -13.27
CA GLU A 6 22.40 10.07 -13.26
C GLU A 6 22.53 10.63 -14.68
N ARG A 7 23.35 10.00 -15.53
CA ARG A 7 23.47 10.39 -16.93
C ARG A 7 22.17 10.16 -17.71
N GLU A 8 21.54 9.01 -17.53
CA GLU A 8 20.25 8.70 -18.18
C GLU A 8 19.16 9.70 -17.79
N PHE A 9 19.11 10.09 -16.51
CA PHE A 9 18.20 11.12 -16.02
C PHE A 9 18.42 12.47 -16.73
N GLU A 10 19.67 12.95 -16.79
CA GLU A 10 20.03 14.22 -17.45
C GLU A 10 19.67 14.22 -18.94
N GLU A 11 19.89 13.08 -19.63
CA GLU A 11 19.54 12.90 -21.04
C GLU A 11 18.02 12.97 -21.25
N LEU A 12 17.24 12.27 -20.42
CA LEU A 12 15.77 12.28 -20.48
C LEU A 12 15.19 13.67 -20.26
N ASP A 13 15.76 14.42 -19.32
CA ASP A 13 15.29 15.76 -18.97
C ASP A 13 15.63 16.77 -20.08
N THR A 14 16.87 16.74 -20.57
CA THR A 14 17.33 17.59 -21.68
C THR A 14 16.51 17.33 -22.96
N GLN A 15 16.20 16.07 -23.25
CA GLN A 15 15.42 15.68 -24.43
C GLN A 15 13.90 15.77 -24.21
N ARG A 16 13.43 16.07 -22.98
CA ARG A 16 12.01 16.10 -22.58
C ARG A 16 11.26 14.80 -22.92
N ARG A 17 11.91 13.66 -22.71
CA ARG A 17 11.40 12.33 -23.13
C ARG A 17 10.63 11.56 -22.06
N TRP A 18 10.39 12.15 -20.89
CA TRP A 18 9.66 11.53 -19.78
C TRP A 18 8.31 10.92 -20.18
N GLN A 19 7.55 11.61 -21.03
CA GLN A 19 6.25 11.10 -21.49
C GLN A 19 6.40 9.87 -22.39
N SER A 20 7.41 9.85 -23.26
CA SER A 20 7.68 8.69 -24.14
C SER A 20 8.07 7.49 -23.31
N LEU A 21 9.04 7.66 -22.41
CA LEU A 21 9.52 6.59 -21.53
C LEU A 21 8.40 6.01 -20.67
N TYR A 22 7.54 6.86 -20.11
CA TYR A 22 6.38 6.39 -19.35
C TYR A 22 5.42 5.53 -20.19
N LEU A 23 5.17 5.91 -21.45
CA LEU A 23 4.33 5.14 -22.36
C LEU A 23 4.98 3.82 -22.77
N GLU A 24 6.30 3.82 -22.99
CA GLU A 24 7.09 2.61 -23.28
C GLU A 24 6.96 1.60 -22.12
N ILE A 25 7.22 2.03 -20.88
CA ILE A 25 7.06 1.19 -19.67
C ILE A 25 5.62 0.65 -19.58
N ARG A 26 4.61 1.48 -19.85
CA ARG A 26 3.21 1.06 -19.80
C ARG A 26 2.91 -0.01 -20.85
N ASN A 27 3.47 0.11 -22.06
CA ASN A 27 3.25 -0.84 -23.15
C ASN A 27 3.98 -2.17 -22.90
N GLU A 28 5.12 -2.15 -22.23
CA GLU A 28 5.89 -3.34 -21.86
C GLU A 28 5.36 -4.03 -20.59
N SER A 29 4.55 -3.32 -19.79
CA SER A 29 3.98 -3.85 -18.56
C SER A 29 3.06 -5.04 -18.84
N HIS A 30 3.31 -6.14 -18.13
CA HIS A 30 2.51 -7.35 -18.24
C HIS A 30 1.08 -7.13 -17.73
N ASP A 31 0.09 -7.67 -18.44
CA ASP A 31 -1.28 -7.77 -17.97
C ASP A 31 -1.61 -9.23 -17.60
N TYR A 32 -2.06 -9.42 -16.36
CA TYR A 32 -2.42 -10.73 -15.84
C TYR A 32 -3.90 -10.77 -15.42
N PRO A 33 -4.50 -11.98 -15.34
CA PRO A 33 -5.86 -12.12 -14.86
C PRO A 33 -6.05 -11.57 -13.44
N HIS A 34 -7.19 -10.92 -13.22
CA HIS A 34 -7.65 -10.38 -11.93
C HIS A 34 -9.15 -10.66 -11.74
N ARG A 35 -9.58 -11.87 -12.08
CA ARG A 35 -10.99 -12.28 -12.17
C ARG A 35 -11.70 -12.23 -10.82
N VAL A 36 -11.02 -12.64 -9.75
CA VAL A 36 -11.61 -12.66 -8.40
C VAL A 36 -12.02 -11.26 -7.96
N ALA A 37 -11.20 -10.25 -8.29
CA ALA A 37 -11.47 -8.86 -7.99
C ALA A 37 -12.74 -8.32 -8.69
N LYS A 38 -13.16 -8.95 -9.79
CA LYS A 38 -14.32 -8.54 -10.59
C LYS A 38 -15.61 -9.27 -10.25
N PHE A 39 -15.59 -10.23 -9.32
CA PHE A 39 -16.82 -10.87 -8.86
C PHE A 39 -17.80 -9.85 -8.24
N PRO A 40 -19.12 -9.98 -8.46
CA PRO A 40 -20.11 -9.01 -8.00
C PRO A 40 -20.04 -8.74 -6.49
N GLU A 41 -19.82 -9.78 -5.69
CA GLU A 41 -19.66 -9.73 -4.23
C GLU A 41 -18.43 -8.93 -3.76
N ASN A 42 -17.41 -8.79 -4.61
CA ASN A 42 -16.17 -8.09 -4.30
C ASN A 42 -16.18 -6.62 -4.76
N ARG A 43 -17.23 -6.19 -5.47
CA ARG A 43 -17.33 -4.82 -6.02
C ARG A 43 -17.25 -3.75 -4.94
N ASN A 44 -17.85 -3.98 -3.78
CA ASN A 44 -17.83 -3.05 -2.64
C ASN A 44 -16.54 -3.12 -1.80
N ARG A 45 -15.61 -4.03 -2.13
CA ARG A 45 -14.30 -4.17 -1.48
C ARG A 45 -13.18 -3.43 -2.23
N ASN A 46 -13.49 -2.90 -3.41
CA ASN A 46 -12.57 -2.15 -4.27
C ASN A 46 -12.86 -0.64 -4.18
N ARG A 47 -11.82 0.16 -3.91
CA ARG A 47 -11.94 1.63 -3.89
C ARG A 47 -12.12 2.20 -5.30
N TYR A 48 -11.41 1.63 -6.27
CA TYR A 48 -11.45 2.04 -7.67
C TYR A 48 -11.80 0.85 -8.57
N ARG A 49 -12.49 1.11 -9.68
CA ARG A 49 -12.96 0.04 -10.59
C ARG A 49 -11.84 -0.50 -11.47
N ASP A 50 -10.88 0.34 -11.77
CA ASP A 50 -9.75 0.16 -12.68
C ASP A 50 -8.46 -0.28 -11.96
N VAL A 51 -8.46 -0.37 -10.63
CA VAL A 51 -7.32 -0.85 -9.83
C VAL A 51 -7.70 -2.15 -9.14
N SER A 52 -7.11 -3.26 -9.54
CA SER A 52 -7.43 -4.61 -9.02
C SER A 52 -6.16 -5.45 -8.89
N PRO A 53 -6.02 -6.27 -7.83
CA PRO A 53 -4.87 -7.15 -7.67
C PRO A 53 -4.96 -8.31 -8.67
N TYR A 54 -3.82 -8.78 -9.15
CA TYR A 54 -3.76 -9.98 -10.00
C TYR A 54 -4.04 -11.24 -9.19
N ASP A 55 -4.69 -12.22 -9.83
CA ASP A 55 -5.14 -13.45 -9.16
C ASP A 55 -3.97 -14.28 -8.61
N HIS A 56 -2.80 -14.21 -9.26
CA HIS A 56 -1.60 -14.96 -8.87
C HIS A 56 -0.86 -14.34 -7.68
N SER A 57 -0.96 -13.02 -7.48
CA SER A 57 -0.22 -12.29 -6.43
C SER A 57 -1.12 -11.70 -5.35
N ARG A 58 -2.45 -11.81 -5.47
CA ARG A 58 -3.38 -11.30 -4.45
C ARG A 58 -3.14 -11.96 -3.09
N VAL A 59 -3.23 -11.17 -2.04
CA VAL A 59 -3.28 -11.69 -0.67
C VAL A 59 -4.64 -12.33 -0.43
N LYS A 60 -4.66 -13.54 0.16
CA LYS A 60 -5.88 -14.28 0.50
C LYS A 60 -6.07 -14.30 2.01
N LEU A 61 -7.23 -13.85 2.47
CA LEU A 61 -7.57 -13.89 3.89
C LEU A 61 -7.92 -15.32 4.30
N GLN A 62 -7.30 -15.80 5.38
CA GLN A 62 -7.65 -17.11 5.96
C GLN A 62 -8.83 -16.97 6.92
N ASN A 63 -9.61 -18.03 7.09
CA ASN A 63 -10.75 -18.08 8.03
C ASN A 63 -11.80 -16.98 7.81
N ALA A 64 -12.04 -16.59 6.56
CA ALA A 64 -13.09 -15.66 6.16
C ALA A 64 -14.01 -16.35 5.14
N GLU A 65 -15.31 -16.08 5.19
CA GLU A 65 -16.29 -16.58 4.20
C GLU A 65 -15.92 -16.13 2.77
N ASN A 66 -15.35 -14.93 2.66
CA ASN A 66 -14.82 -14.37 1.43
C ASN A 66 -13.36 -13.96 1.66
N ASP A 67 -12.45 -14.62 0.93
CA ASP A 67 -10.99 -14.47 1.08
C ASP A 67 -10.42 -13.17 0.46
N TYR A 68 -11.28 -12.35 -0.17
CA TYR A 68 -10.87 -11.23 -0.98
C TYR A 68 -10.54 -9.97 -0.17
N ILE A 69 -9.35 -9.45 -0.42
CA ILE A 69 -8.90 -8.10 -0.11
C ILE A 69 -8.14 -7.53 -1.33
N ASN A 70 -8.30 -6.24 -1.63
CA ASN A 70 -7.54 -5.58 -2.69
C ASN A 70 -6.11 -5.27 -2.21
N ALA A 71 -5.27 -6.30 -2.25
CA ALA A 71 -3.87 -6.25 -1.88
C ALA A 71 -3.07 -7.28 -2.70
N SER A 72 -1.84 -6.93 -3.07
CA SER A 72 -0.90 -7.76 -3.82
C SER A 72 0.38 -7.97 -3.04
N LEU A 73 0.90 -9.19 -3.03
CA LEU A 73 2.25 -9.51 -2.59
C LEU A 73 3.22 -9.21 -3.74
N VAL A 74 4.26 -8.43 -3.46
CA VAL A 74 5.33 -8.09 -4.39
C VAL A 74 6.64 -8.60 -3.80
N ASP A 75 7.13 -9.69 -4.38
CA ASP A 75 8.40 -10.29 -3.99
C ASP A 75 9.49 -9.81 -4.97
N ILE A 76 10.55 -9.21 -4.42
CA ILE A 76 11.72 -8.77 -5.17
C ILE A 76 12.88 -9.69 -4.77
N GLU A 77 13.12 -10.71 -5.58
CA GLU A 77 14.07 -11.78 -5.29
C GLU A 77 15.50 -11.24 -5.17
N GLU A 78 15.92 -10.36 -6.08
CA GLU A 78 17.27 -9.79 -6.09
C GLU A 78 17.55 -8.94 -4.85
N ALA A 79 16.50 -8.28 -4.31
CA ALA A 79 16.60 -7.47 -3.11
C ALA A 79 16.36 -8.28 -1.82
N GLN A 80 15.94 -9.54 -1.93
CA GLN A 80 15.50 -10.39 -0.81
C GLN A 80 14.45 -9.68 0.06
N ARG A 81 13.46 -9.04 -0.58
CA ARG A 81 12.43 -8.26 0.10
C ARG A 81 11.05 -8.53 -0.47
N SER A 82 10.08 -8.63 0.43
CA SER A 82 8.67 -8.79 0.13
C SER A 82 7.89 -7.59 0.65
N TYR A 83 6.95 -7.11 -0.15
CA TYR A 83 6.05 -6.00 0.19
C TYR A 83 4.61 -6.40 -0.04
N ILE A 84 3.70 -5.88 0.77
CA ILE A 84 2.27 -5.92 0.47
C ILE A 84 1.84 -4.52 0.05
N LEU A 85 1.40 -4.38 -1.19
CA LEU A 85 0.80 -3.16 -1.70
C LEU A 85 -0.72 -3.32 -1.63
N THR A 86 -1.40 -2.36 -1.01
CA THR A 86 -2.87 -2.41 -0.81
C THR A 86 -3.46 -1.02 -0.96
N GLN A 87 -4.72 -0.96 -1.39
CA GLN A 87 -5.48 0.28 -1.34
C GLN A 87 -5.66 0.80 0.10
N GLY A 88 -5.97 2.09 0.25
CA GLY A 88 -6.47 2.62 1.52
C GLY A 88 -7.77 1.91 1.92
N PRO A 89 -7.87 1.33 3.13
CA PRO A 89 -9.02 0.54 3.55
C PRO A 89 -10.31 1.38 3.48
N LEU A 90 -11.39 0.73 3.06
CA LEU A 90 -12.73 1.30 3.04
C LEU A 90 -13.38 1.06 4.41
N PRO A 91 -14.46 1.79 4.77
CA PRO A 91 -15.17 1.56 6.03
C PRO A 91 -15.55 0.09 6.26
N ASN A 92 -15.95 -0.62 5.22
CA ASN A 92 -16.33 -2.05 5.24
C ASN A 92 -15.13 -3.02 5.07
N THR A 93 -13.91 -2.53 4.85
CA THR A 93 -12.71 -3.37 4.71
C THR A 93 -11.63 -3.11 5.75
N CYS A 94 -11.86 -2.24 6.73
CA CYS A 94 -10.95 -2.03 7.86
C CYS A 94 -10.61 -3.33 8.59
N CYS A 95 -11.59 -4.15 8.94
CA CYS A 95 -11.34 -5.43 9.63
C CYS A 95 -10.53 -6.40 8.76
N HIS A 96 -10.81 -6.47 7.46
CA HIS A 96 -10.05 -7.28 6.49
C HIS A 96 -8.58 -6.84 6.41
N PHE A 97 -8.32 -5.53 6.40
CA PHE A 97 -6.96 -4.98 6.43
C PHE A 97 -6.19 -5.41 7.68
N TRP A 98 -6.81 -5.33 8.86
CA TRP A 98 -6.17 -5.76 10.10
C TRP A 98 -5.97 -7.27 10.18
N LEU A 99 -6.94 -8.04 9.67
CA LEU A 99 -6.80 -9.49 9.55
C LEU A 99 -5.62 -9.86 8.65
N MET A 100 -5.45 -9.15 7.53
CA MET A 100 -4.29 -9.32 6.64
C MET A 100 -2.98 -9.00 7.36
N VAL A 101 -2.87 -7.83 8.01
CA VAL A 101 -1.68 -7.43 8.78
C VAL A 101 -1.31 -8.48 9.83
N TRP A 102 -2.32 -9.01 10.53
CA TRP A 102 -2.17 -10.07 11.51
C TRP A 102 -1.64 -11.37 10.90
N GLN A 103 -2.34 -11.90 9.88
CA GLN A 103 -2.00 -13.19 9.25
C GLN A 103 -0.63 -13.17 8.57
N GLN A 104 -0.26 -12.03 7.97
CA GLN A 104 1.02 -11.83 7.30
C GLN A 104 2.16 -11.47 8.27
N LYS A 105 1.87 -11.37 9.58
CA LYS A 105 2.84 -11.01 10.63
C LYS A 105 3.57 -9.70 10.34
N THR A 106 2.90 -8.76 9.68
CA THR A 106 3.45 -7.47 9.23
C THR A 106 3.94 -6.64 10.43
N LYS A 107 5.16 -6.13 10.34
CA LYS A 107 5.80 -5.34 11.41
C LYS A 107 5.62 -3.83 11.26
N ALA A 108 5.43 -3.36 10.03
CA ALA A 108 5.29 -1.95 9.75
C ALA A 108 4.24 -1.71 8.67
N VAL A 109 3.46 -0.64 8.83
CA VAL A 109 2.55 -0.13 7.81
C VAL A 109 3.03 1.26 7.43
N VAL A 110 3.28 1.46 6.14
CA VAL A 110 3.70 2.74 5.57
C VAL A 110 2.53 3.33 4.79
N MET A 111 2.08 4.51 5.21
CA MET A 111 1.01 5.26 4.55
C MET A 111 1.60 6.44 3.78
N LEU A 112 1.40 6.47 2.47
CA LEU A 112 1.91 7.52 1.59
C LEU A 112 0.92 8.69 1.41
N ASN A 113 -0.39 8.44 1.62
CA ASN A 113 -1.45 9.43 1.38
C ASN A 113 -1.82 10.22 2.66
N ARG A 114 -2.59 11.29 2.49
CA ARG A 114 -3.22 11.98 3.64
C ARG A 114 -4.40 11.15 4.16
N ILE A 115 -4.78 11.36 5.42
CA ILE A 115 -5.94 10.66 6.03
C ILE A 115 -7.26 11.17 5.43
N VAL A 116 -7.29 12.42 4.98
CA VAL A 116 -8.42 13.02 4.29
C VAL A 116 -7.92 13.60 2.98
N GLU A 117 -8.51 13.17 1.88
CA GLU A 117 -8.38 13.81 0.58
C GLU A 117 -9.79 14.14 0.10
N LYS A 118 -10.07 15.43 -0.12
CA LYS A 118 -11.35 15.93 -0.65
C LYS A 118 -12.57 15.24 -0.01
N GLU A 119 -12.64 15.29 1.33
CA GLU A 119 -13.74 14.78 2.18
C GLU A 119 -13.81 13.25 2.39
N SER A 120 -12.95 12.45 1.75
CA SER A 120 -12.90 11.00 1.97
C SER A 120 -11.90 10.62 3.06
N VAL A 121 -12.37 9.94 4.12
CA VAL A 121 -11.47 9.32 5.13
C VAL A 121 -10.81 8.09 4.50
N LEU A 122 -9.49 8.16 4.31
CA LEU A 122 -8.69 7.15 3.63
C LEU A 122 -8.13 6.07 4.57
N PHE A 123 -8.02 6.38 5.86
CA PHE A 123 -7.50 5.43 6.85
C PHE A 123 -8.04 5.73 8.24
N VAL A 124 -8.80 4.80 8.82
CA VAL A 124 -9.19 4.84 10.23
C VAL A 124 -8.29 3.88 10.99
N LEU A 125 -7.39 4.44 11.79
CA LEU A 125 -6.69 3.66 12.79
C LEU A 125 -7.71 3.29 13.88
N PRO A 126 -7.88 2.00 14.19
CA PRO A 126 -8.75 1.62 15.27
C PRO A 126 -8.11 2.13 16.57
N LYS A 127 -8.91 2.79 17.42
CA LYS A 127 -8.47 3.18 18.77
C LYS A 127 -8.43 1.91 19.64
N ILE A 128 -7.37 1.11 19.51
CA ILE A 128 -7.18 -0.14 20.26
C ILE A 128 -6.14 0.09 21.36
N ARG A 129 -6.34 -0.51 22.54
CA ARG A 129 -5.35 -0.47 23.63
C ARG A 129 -4.15 -1.35 23.28
N LEU A 130 -2.96 -0.89 23.68
CA LEU A 130 -1.69 -1.61 23.52
C LEU A 130 -1.72 -3.04 24.05
N SER A 131 -2.46 -3.28 25.13
CA SER A 131 -2.63 -4.59 25.76
C SER A 131 -3.30 -5.62 24.86
N ASP A 132 -4.09 -5.17 23.89
CA ASP A 132 -4.97 -6.02 23.10
C ASP A 132 -4.29 -6.45 21.77
N TRP A 133 -3.07 -5.97 21.52
CA TRP A 133 -2.33 -6.26 20.29
C TRP A 133 -0.99 -6.95 20.58
N PRO A 134 -0.80 -8.21 20.18
CA PRO A 134 0.33 -9.01 20.66
C PRO A 134 1.66 -8.78 19.90
N PHE A 135 1.73 -7.83 18.95
CA PHE A 135 2.99 -7.41 18.32
C PHE A 135 3.04 -5.90 18.02
N LEU A 136 4.09 -5.20 18.41
CA LEU A 136 4.31 -3.79 18.05
C LEU A 136 4.33 -3.59 16.53
N VAL A 137 3.21 -3.15 15.93
CA VAL A 137 3.15 -2.68 14.53
C VAL A 137 3.50 -1.21 14.51
N SER A 138 4.55 -0.83 13.79
CA SER A 138 4.94 0.57 13.65
C SER A 138 4.21 1.23 12.47
N PHE A 139 3.62 2.41 12.71
CA PHE A 139 2.96 3.20 11.67
C PHE A 139 3.85 4.35 11.23
N TYR A 140 4.12 4.38 9.94
CA TYR A 140 4.88 5.45 9.32
C TYR A 140 4.00 6.18 8.33
N ARG A 141 4.07 7.50 8.36
CA ARG A 141 3.52 8.33 7.30
C ARG A 141 4.66 9.05 6.61
N LEU A 142 4.73 8.93 5.28
CA LEU A 142 5.66 9.72 4.49
C LEU A 142 5.05 11.10 4.27
N ASN A 143 5.78 12.16 4.66
CA ASN A 143 5.43 13.53 4.32
C ASN A 143 6.49 14.06 3.35
N VAL A 144 6.04 14.52 2.18
CA VAL A 144 6.91 15.21 1.21
C VAL A 144 6.79 16.71 1.47
N HIS A 145 7.89 17.33 1.86
CA HIS A 145 8.01 18.78 2.03
C HIS A 145 8.94 19.34 0.94
N SER A 146 8.87 20.64 0.67
CA SER A 146 9.70 21.32 -0.33
C SER A 146 11.21 21.16 -0.09
N THR A 147 11.62 20.79 1.12
CA THR A 147 13.01 20.60 1.54
C THR A 147 13.46 19.13 1.62
N GLY A 148 12.61 18.16 1.22
CA GLY A 148 12.96 16.74 1.19
C GLY A 148 11.84 15.79 1.63
N GLN A 149 12.14 14.49 1.61
CA GLN A 149 11.23 13.43 2.10
C GLN A 149 11.47 13.20 3.60
N GLN A 150 10.43 13.31 4.42
CA GLN A 150 10.52 13.04 5.86
C GLN A 150 9.51 11.97 6.27
N MET A 151 10.01 10.88 6.86
CA MET A 151 9.19 9.84 7.47
C MET A 151 8.81 10.26 8.89
N THR A 152 7.53 10.50 9.14
CA THR A 152 7.04 10.73 10.50
C THR A 152 6.50 9.41 11.06
N LYS A 153 7.14 8.89 12.10
CA LYS A 153 6.58 7.78 12.89
C LYS A 153 5.34 8.32 13.61
N ARG A 154 4.16 7.89 13.21
CA ARG A 154 2.96 8.14 13.99
C ARG A 154 2.88 7.04 15.03
N CYS A 155 3.26 7.38 16.26
CA CYS A 155 2.93 6.54 17.39
C CYS A 155 1.41 6.67 17.60
N CYS A 156 0.64 5.66 17.23
CA CYS A 156 -0.80 5.60 17.51
C CYS A 156 -1.08 5.17 18.97
N LEU A 157 -0.02 5.11 19.78
CA LEU A 157 -0.07 4.74 21.17
C LEU A 157 -0.42 5.99 21.98
N LYS A 158 -1.67 6.12 22.42
CA LYS A 158 -1.91 6.93 23.62
C LYS A 158 -1.27 6.15 24.78
N LYS A 159 -0.19 6.69 25.36
CA LYS A 159 0.16 6.35 26.74
C LYS A 159 -1.08 6.75 27.56
N GLN A 160 -1.67 5.80 28.29
CA GLN A 160 -2.59 6.20 29.36
C GLN A 160 -1.73 6.94 30.38
N ASP A 161 -1.96 8.23 30.55
CA ASP A 161 -1.45 8.92 31.72
C ASP A 161 -2.26 8.40 32.90
N SER A 162 -1.58 7.72 33.82
CA SER A 162 -2.14 7.25 35.08
C SER A 162 -2.37 8.44 36.00
N VAL A 163 -3.63 8.80 36.25
CA VAL A 163 -4.10 9.39 37.52
C VAL A 163 -5.48 8.83 37.81
#